data_AF-A0A7H0JX74-F1
#
_entry.id   AF-A0A7H0JX74-F1
#
_cell.length_a   1.000
_cell.length_b   1.000
_cell.length_c   1.000
_cell.angle_alpha   90.00
_cell.angle_beta   90.00
_cell.angle_gamma   90.00
#
_symmetry.space_group_name_H-M   'P 1'
#
loop_
_entity.id
_entity.type
_entity.pdbx_description
1 polymer ?
#
loop_
_entity_poly.entity_id
_entity_poly.type
_entity_poly.pdbx_seq_one_letter_code
_entity_poly.pdbx_strand_id
1 'polypeptide(L)'
;MGSVVSATTGRAYGDFAAPRKADTFLFAAETLLADAHKEFSAGHYDLALENAYRAALRIAGARNAQSAVLRKRKRLPTNAWDKLALTGDDGARWAQEFSAYSAQRGRVASGIEDNPSPVVVSGLIGAVEEFYLETTGGGGALAA
;
A
#
# COMPACT_ATOMS: atom_id res chain seq x y z
N MET A 1 -2.01 -23.43 -56.69
CA MET A 1 -3.19 -22.86 -56.01
C MET A 1 -3.35 -23.58 -54.68
N GLY A 2 -3.30 -23.01 -53.48
CA GLY A 2 -2.85 -21.73 -52.95
C GLY A 2 -2.65 -22.02 -51.46
N SER A 3 -1.42 -21.94 -50.96
CA SER A 3 -1.11 -22.11 -49.54
C SER A 3 -1.38 -20.80 -48.83
N VAL A 4 -2.36 -20.78 -47.94
CA VAL A 4 -2.62 -19.63 -47.07
C VAL A 4 -2.26 -20.04 -45.65
N VAL A 5 -1.01 -19.77 -45.30
CA VAL A 5 -0.56 -19.67 -43.91
C VAL A 5 -0.89 -18.26 -43.47
N SER A 6 -1.97 -18.10 -42.69
CA SER A 6 -2.24 -16.83 -42.00
C SER A 6 -1.79 -16.97 -40.55
N ALA A 7 -0.54 -16.57 -40.30
CA ALA A 7 -0.02 -16.35 -38.96
C ALA A 7 -0.37 -14.91 -38.54
N THR A 8 -1.61 -14.68 -38.12
CA THR A 8 -1.93 -13.51 -37.31
C THR A 8 -1.45 -13.78 -35.90
N THR A 9 -0.24 -13.31 -35.61
CA THR A 9 0.34 -13.27 -34.27
C THR A 9 -0.60 -12.55 -33.31
N GLY A 10 -0.78 -13.17 -32.15
CA GLY A 10 -1.83 -12.85 -31.21
C GLY A 10 -1.74 -11.46 -30.63
N ARG A 11 -2.90 -10.80 -30.61
CA ARG A 11 -3.29 -9.99 -29.47
C ARG A 11 -4.79 -10.17 -29.31
N ALA A 12 -5.15 -11.21 -28.57
CA ALA A 12 -6.53 -11.42 -28.17
C ALA A 12 -6.96 -10.20 -27.34
N TYR A 13 -7.91 -9.48 -27.90
CA TYR A 13 -8.76 -8.52 -27.23
C TYR A 13 -9.49 -9.30 -26.11
N GLY A 14 -8.90 -9.36 -24.92
CA GLY A 14 -9.41 -10.23 -23.85
C GLY A 14 -8.45 -10.62 -22.74
N ASP A 15 -7.22 -10.10 -22.68
CA ASP A 15 -6.37 -10.29 -21.50
C ASP A 15 -6.73 -9.25 -20.42
N PHE A 16 -7.93 -9.36 -19.85
CA PHE A 16 -8.12 -8.91 -18.47
C PHE A 16 -7.37 -9.91 -17.59
N ALA A 17 -6.04 -9.86 -17.64
CA ALA A 17 -5.18 -10.58 -16.72
C ALA A 17 -5.71 -10.27 -15.31
N ALA A 18 -5.98 -11.31 -14.53
CA ALA A 18 -6.48 -11.14 -13.17
C ALA A 18 -5.63 -10.07 -12.46
N PRO A 19 -6.25 -9.10 -11.74
CA PRO A 19 -5.54 -7.98 -11.17
C PRO A 19 -4.35 -8.49 -10.38
N ARG A 20 -3.16 -7.92 -10.61
CA ARG A 20 -1.97 -8.37 -9.89
C ARG A 20 -2.24 -8.15 -8.42
N LYS A 21 -1.72 -9.04 -7.56
CA LYS A 21 -1.91 -8.94 -6.11
C LYS A 21 -1.57 -7.55 -5.55
N ALA A 22 -0.60 -6.86 -6.15
CA ALA A 22 -0.23 -5.49 -5.83
C ALA A 22 -1.35 -4.49 -6.14
N ASP A 23 -2.02 -4.61 -7.29
CA ASP A 23 -3.11 -3.72 -7.73
C ASP A 23 -4.32 -3.83 -6.78
N THR A 24 -4.64 -5.06 -6.33
CA THR A 24 -5.69 -5.27 -5.33
C THR A 24 -5.38 -4.59 -4.00
N PHE A 25 -4.10 -4.57 -3.60
CA PHE A 25 -3.68 -3.85 -2.41
C PHE A 25 -3.80 -2.33 -2.59
N LEU A 26 -3.36 -1.80 -3.73
CA LEU A 26 -3.43 -0.36 -4.00
C LEU A 26 -4.87 0.16 -4.08
N PHE A 27 -5.75 -0.56 -4.78
CA PHE A 27 -7.18 -0.22 -4.83
C PHE A 27 -7.82 -0.16 -3.43
N ALA A 28 -7.49 -1.12 -2.57
CA ALA A 28 -7.97 -1.11 -1.18
C ALA A 28 -7.35 0.04 -0.37
N ALA A 29 -6.10 0.42 -0.64
CA ALA A 29 -5.45 1.54 0.02
C ALA A 29 -6.12 2.88 -0.34
N GLU A 30 -6.46 3.10 -1.61
CA GLU A 30 -7.18 4.29 -2.08
C GLU A 30 -8.52 4.46 -1.39
N THR A 31 -9.30 3.37 -1.30
CA THR A 31 -10.60 3.40 -0.62
C THR A 31 -10.44 3.78 0.85
N LEU A 32 -9.45 3.19 1.54
CA LEU A 32 -9.17 3.48 2.95
C LEU A 32 -8.64 4.91 3.16
N LEU A 33 -7.83 5.44 2.25
CA LEU A 33 -7.37 6.83 2.30
C LEU A 33 -8.54 7.82 2.13
N ALA A 34 -9.44 7.56 1.19
CA ALA A 34 -10.64 8.37 1.01
C ALA A 34 -11.53 8.35 2.26
N ASP A 35 -11.73 7.18 2.86
CA ASP A 35 -12.45 7.05 4.13
C ASP A 35 -11.73 7.79 5.27
N ALA A 36 -10.40 7.72 5.36
CA ALA A 36 -9.63 8.45 6.37
C ALA A 36 -9.85 9.96 6.29
N HIS A 37 -9.83 10.54 5.08
CA HIS A 37 -10.13 11.96 4.87
C HIS A 37 -11.55 12.35 5.25
N LYS A 38 -12.51 11.49 4.88
CA LYS A 38 -13.93 11.69 5.21
C LYS A 38 -14.14 11.71 6.72
N GLU A 39 -13.61 10.72 7.44
CA GLU A 39 -13.74 10.63 8.89
C GLU A 39 -12.99 11.77 9.60
N PHE A 40 -11.81 12.16 9.10
CA PHE A 40 -11.06 13.31 9.62
C PHE A 40 -11.89 14.61 9.49
N SER A 41 -12.50 14.82 8.34
CA SER A 41 -13.35 15.99 8.08
C SER A 41 -14.62 16.00 8.94
N ALA A 42 -15.10 14.82 9.34
CA ALA A 42 -16.23 14.65 10.27
C ALA A 42 -15.83 14.79 11.75
N GLY A 43 -14.54 14.89 12.06
CA GLY A 43 -14.02 14.94 13.43
C GLY A 43 -13.90 13.58 14.12
N HIS A 44 -14.07 12.48 13.38
CA HIS A 44 -13.89 11.11 13.89
C HIS A 44 -12.43 10.69 13.74
N TYR A 45 -11.57 11.26 14.59
CA TYR A 45 -10.11 11.13 14.47
C TYR A 45 -9.61 9.71 14.77
N ASP A 46 -10.32 8.96 15.61
CA ASP A 46 -10.09 7.54 15.88
C ASP A 46 -10.26 6.68 14.61
N LEU A 47 -11.38 6.85 13.91
CA LEU A 47 -11.69 6.15 12.66
C LEU A 47 -10.74 6.58 11.54
N ALA A 48 -10.43 7.87 11.46
CA ALA A 48 -9.47 8.40 10.50
C ALA A 48 -8.06 7.79 10.70
N LEU A 49 -7.58 7.70 11.95
CA LEU A 49 -6.30 7.07 12.28
C LEU A 49 -6.29 5.59 11.87
N GLU A 50 -7.35 4.85 12.20
CA GLU A 50 -7.44 3.43 11.86
C GLU A 50 -7.47 3.19 10.35
N ASN A 51 -8.26 3.98 9.61
CA ASN A 51 -8.34 3.89 8.15
C ASN A 51 -7.01 4.25 7.48
N ALA A 52 -6.35 5.33 7.90
CA ALA A 52 -5.05 5.73 7.39
C ALA A 52 -3.98 4.65 7.66
N TYR A 53 -3.92 4.10 8.88
CA TYR A 53 -2.97 3.04 9.22
C TYR A 53 -3.22 1.75 8.42
N ARG A 54 -4.49 1.39 8.20
CA ARG A 54 -4.85 0.25 7.34
C ARG A 54 -4.46 0.50 5.88
N ALA A 55 -4.62 1.72 5.38
CA ALA A 55 -4.17 2.08 4.03
C ALA A 55 -2.64 1.90 3.90
N ALA A 56 -1.87 2.37 4.89
CA ALA A 56 -0.42 2.18 4.95
C ALA A 56 -0.02 0.69 4.83
N LEU A 57 -0.71 -0.18 5.60
CA LEU A 57 -0.49 -1.63 5.54
C LEU A 57 -0.80 -2.24 4.16
N ARG A 58 -1.82 -1.71 3.46
CA ARG A 58 -2.13 -2.15 2.10
C ARG A 58 -1.06 -1.72 1.11
N ILE A 59 -0.58 -0.48 1.18
CA ILE A 59 0.52 0.02 0.33
C ILE A 59 1.80 -0.81 0.58
N ALA A 60 2.13 -1.08 1.84
CA ALA A 60 3.24 -1.97 2.19
C ALA A 60 3.05 -3.39 1.63
N GLY A 61 1.81 -3.91 1.66
CA GLY A 61 1.45 -5.17 1.00
C GLY A 61 1.72 -5.17 -0.50
N ALA A 62 1.42 -4.06 -1.19
CA ALA A 62 1.71 -3.88 -2.61
C ALA A 62 3.22 -3.88 -2.90
N ARG A 63 4.00 -3.06 -2.18
CA ARG A 63 5.47 -3.03 -2.31
C ARG A 63 6.10 -4.39 -2.02
N ASN A 64 5.65 -5.05 -0.95
CA ASN A 64 6.13 -6.38 -0.58
C ASN A 64 5.82 -7.42 -1.66
N ALA A 65 4.64 -7.36 -2.29
CA ALA A 65 4.25 -8.28 -3.36
C ALA A 65 5.08 -8.09 -4.65
N GLN A 66 5.56 -6.87 -4.91
CA GLN A 66 6.39 -6.54 -6.06
C GLN A 66 7.89 -6.82 -5.82
N SER A 67 8.32 -6.91 -4.56
CA SER A 67 9.73 -7.09 -4.21
C SER A 67 10.33 -8.43 -4.67
N ALA A 68 11.33 -8.36 -5.55
CA ALA A 68 12.13 -9.52 -5.94
C ALA A 68 12.97 -10.07 -4.79
N VAL A 69 13.41 -9.21 -3.85
CA VAL A 69 14.21 -9.61 -2.68
C VAL A 69 13.39 -10.54 -1.78
N LEU A 70 12.14 -10.15 -1.48
CA LEU A 70 11.26 -10.95 -0.63
C LEU A 70 10.89 -12.29 -1.28
N ARG A 71 10.61 -12.27 -2.59
CA ARG A 71 10.26 -13.48 -3.35
C ARG A 71 11.36 -14.54 -3.37
N LYS A 72 12.64 -14.13 -3.30
CA LYS A 72 13.79 -15.05 -3.30
C LYS A 72 14.13 -15.59 -1.89
N ARG A 73 13.54 -15.05 -0.83
CA ARG A 73 13.92 -15.38 0.55
C ARG A 73 13.18 -16.61 1.07
N LYS A 74 13.90 -17.58 1.63
CA LYS A 74 13.33 -18.82 2.19
C LYS A 74 12.51 -18.59 3.48
N ARG A 75 12.87 -17.59 4.29
CA ARG A 75 12.17 -17.23 5.53
C ARG A 75 11.89 -15.74 5.52
N LEU A 76 10.64 -15.38 5.78
CA LEU A 76 10.19 -14.00 5.88
C LEU A 76 9.75 -13.70 7.32
N PRO A 77 9.94 -12.47 7.80
CA PRO A 77 9.25 -11.99 9.00
C PRO A 77 7.73 -12.15 8.86
N THR A 78 6.99 -12.14 9.95
CA THR A 78 5.50 -12.18 9.90
C THR A 78 4.92 -10.78 9.71
N ASN A 79 5.51 -9.79 10.38
CA ASN A 79 5.13 -8.38 10.34
C ASN A 79 5.30 -7.77 8.93
N ALA A 80 4.35 -6.93 8.52
CA ALA A 80 4.40 -6.23 7.24
C ALA A 80 5.53 -5.19 7.17
N TRP A 81 5.81 -4.51 8.28
CA TRP A 81 6.88 -3.50 8.36
C TRP A 81 8.25 -4.15 8.29
N ASP A 82 8.48 -5.23 9.02
CA ASP A 82 9.74 -5.99 8.96
C ASP A 82 9.99 -6.57 7.55
N LYS A 83 8.93 -6.91 6.79
CA LYS A 83 9.08 -7.29 5.38
C LYS A 83 9.45 -6.09 4.52
N LEU A 84 8.78 -4.96 4.72
CA LEU A 84 9.02 -3.74 3.96
C LEU A 84 10.45 -3.23 4.17
N ALA A 85 10.99 -3.32 5.38
CA ALA A 85 12.36 -2.93 5.69
C ALA A 85 13.42 -3.72 4.90
N LEU A 86 13.07 -4.88 4.34
CA LEU A 86 13.98 -5.68 3.53
C LEU A 86 13.95 -5.30 2.04
N THR A 87 13.09 -4.37 1.62
CA THR A 87 12.94 -4.00 0.20
C THR A 87 13.92 -2.91 -0.26
N GLY A 88 14.79 -2.43 0.62
CA GLY A 88 15.77 -1.36 0.36
C GLY A 88 15.61 -0.19 1.33
N ASP A 89 16.43 0.85 1.15
CA ASP A 89 16.51 2.00 2.05
C ASP A 89 15.17 2.74 2.19
N ASP A 90 14.45 2.96 1.07
CA ASP A 90 13.11 3.55 1.11
C ASP A 90 12.11 2.68 1.88
N GLY A 91 12.19 1.36 1.70
CA GLY A 91 11.35 0.42 2.44
C GLY A 91 11.63 0.47 3.94
N ALA A 92 12.90 0.57 4.33
CA ALA A 92 13.32 0.71 5.72
C ALA A 92 12.84 2.03 6.34
N ARG A 93 12.95 3.16 5.61
CA ARG A 93 12.43 4.47 6.05
C ARG A 93 10.94 4.40 6.36
N TRP A 94 10.14 3.94 5.41
CA TRP A 94 8.69 3.85 5.59
C TRP A 94 8.29 2.85 6.67
N ALA A 95 8.99 1.72 6.78
CA ALA A 95 8.75 0.76 7.85
C ALA A 95 9.01 1.38 9.23
N GLN A 96 10.10 2.14 9.39
CA GLN A 96 10.39 2.85 10.62
C GLN A 96 9.30 3.87 10.94
N GLU A 97 8.93 4.71 9.97
CA GLU A 97 7.91 5.74 10.15
C GLU A 97 6.56 5.19 10.57
N PHE A 98 6.01 4.21 9.83
CA PHE A 98 4.69 3.66 10.16
C PHE A 98 4.70 2.77 11.41
N SER A 99 5.82 2.12 11.72
CA SER A 99 5.91 1.32 12.95
C SER A 99 5.68 2.15 14.21
N ALA A 100 6.06 3.43 14.21
CA ALA A 100 5.86 4.35 15.33
C ALA A 100 4.39 4.56 15.69
N TYR A 101 3.47 4.45 14.71
CA TYR A 101 2.03 4.61 14.93
C TYR A 101 1.35 3.36 15.51
N SER A 102 2.03 2.21 15.53
CA SER A 102 1.43 0.92 15.95
C SER A 102 0.89 0.95 17.37
N ALA A 103 1.61 1.60 18.29
CA ALA A 103 1.23 1.69 19.70
C ALA A 103 -0.02 2.57 19.88
N GLN A 104 -0.06 3.73 19.21
CA GLN A 104 -1.21 4.62 19.26
C GLN A 104 -2.44 3.97 18.63
N ARG A 105 -2.28 3.36 17.44
CA ARG A 105 -3.34 2.58 16.79
C ARG A 105 -3.86 1.45 17.68
N GLY A 106 -2.99 0.79 18.44
CA GLY A 106 -3.37 -0.22 19.43
C GLY A 106 -4.28 0.33 20.53
N ARG A 107 -3.97 1.53 21.06
CA ARG A 107 -4.77 2.20 22.10
C ARG A 107 -6.14 2.63 21.56
N VAL A 108 -6.16 3.22 20.36
CA VAL A 108 -7.40 3.61 19.67
C VAL A 108 -8.29 2.38 19.44
N ALA A 109 -7.73 1.30 18.87
CA ALA A 109 -8.48 0.08 18.60
C ALA A 109 -9.03 -0.61 19.86
N SER A 110 -8.39 -0.41 21.02
CA SER A 110 -8.87 -0.93 22.32
C SER A 110 -9.83 0.00 23.07
N GLY A 111 -10.13 1.19 22.54
CA GLY A 111 -10.93 2.21 23.23
C GLY A 111 -10.23 2.83 24.45
N ILE A 112 -8.90 2.80 24.48
CA ILE A 112 -8.10 3.48 25.52
C ILE A 112 -7.88 4.95 25.14
N GLU A 113 -7.88 5.25 23.83
CA GLU A 113 -7.72 6.59 23.28
C GLU A 113 -8.84 6.82 22.26
N ASP A 114 -9.95 7.41 22.70
CA ASP A 114 -11.15 7.60 21.86
C ASP A 114 -11.06 8.86 20.99
N ASN A 115 -10.14 9.77 21.29
CA ASN A 115 -9.96 11.02 20.56
C ASN A 115 -8.47 11.33 20.37
N PRO A 116 -7.80 10.67 19.42
CA PRO A 116 -6.40 10.94 19.13
C PRO A 116 -6.21 12.37 18.61
N SER A 117 -5.02 12.92 18.85
CA SER A 117 -4.70 14.30 18.43
C SER A 117 -4.90 14.50 16.92
N PRO A 118 -5.70 15.49 16.48
CA PRO A 118 -5.93 15.76 15.06
C PRO A 118 -4.64 16.03 14.29
N VAL A 119 -3.64 16.65 14.94
CA VAL A 119 -2.33 16.93 14.32
C VAL A 119 -1.59 15.63 14.00
N VAL A 120 -1.68 14.63 14.89
CA VAL A 120 -1.05 13.32 14.69
C VAL A 120 -1.77 12.55 13.60
N VAL A 121 -3.10 12.60 13.58
CA VAL A 121 -3.90 11.93 12.54
C VAL A 121 -3.67 12.56 11.16
N SER A 122 -3.64 13.89 11.06
CA SER A 122 -3.32 14.58 9.80
C SER A 122 -1.89 14.27 9.33
N GLY A 123 -0.94 14.17 10.26
CA GLY A 123 0.44 13.78 9.96
C GLY A 123 0.52 12.36 9.40
N LEU A 124 -0.20 11.42 10.00
CA LEU A 124 -0.29 10.05 9.49
C LEU A 124 -0.91 10.02 8.09
N ILE A 125 -2.03 10.72 7.86
CA ILE A 125 -2.67 10.78 6.54
C ILE A 125 -1.68 11.28 5.49
N GLY A 126 -0.99 12.40 5.75
CA GLY A 126 0.00 12.95 4.83
C GLY A 126 1.16 11.99 4.52
N ALA A 127 1.68 11.30 5.54
CA ALA A 127 2.72 10.29 5.37
C ALA A 127 2.24 9.11 4.49
N VAL A 128 0.99 8.66 4.67
CA VAL A 128 0.39 7.60 3.86
C VAL A 128 0.19 8.04 2.41
N GLU A 129 -0.20 9.29 2.17
CA GLU A 129 -0.33 9.86 0.83
C GLU A 129 1.03 9.91 0.12
N GLU A 130 2.08 10.40 0.81
CA GLU A 130 3.44 10.41 0.26
C GLU A 130 3.90 8.98 -0.06
N PHE A 131 3.69 8.03 0.86
CA PHE A 131 4.03 6.63 0.64
C PHE A 131 3.26 6.02 -0.54
N TYR A 132 1.97 6.35 -0.70
CA TYR A 132 1.15 5.92 -1.84
C TYR A 132 1.67 6.50 -3.15
N LEU A 133 1.96 7.80 -3.19
CA LEU A 133 2.48 8.50 -4.37
C LEU A 133 3.83 7.93 -4.80
N GLU A 134 4.75 7.68 -3.87
CA GLU A 134 6.02 7.04 -4.22
C GLU A 134 5.85 5.62 -4.75
N THR A 135 4.90 4.87 -4.16
CA THR A 135 4.64 3.47 -4.57
C THR A 135 4.05 3.39 -5.98
N THR A 136 3.21 4.34 -6.35
CA THR A 136 2.55 4.40 -7.66
C THR A 136 3.37 5.15 -8.71
N GLY A 137 4.04 6.23 -8.32
CA GLY A 137 4.87 7.09 -9.16
C GLY A 137 6.25 6.49 -9.48
N GLY A 138 6.82 5.67 -8.59
CA GLY A 138 8.11 4.99 -8.81
C GLY A 138 8.07 3.89 -9.88
N GLY A 139 6.88 3.49 -10.35
CA GLY A 139 6.71 2.47 -11.39
C GLY A 139 6.95 2.94 -12.83
N GLY A 140 7.11 4.25 -13.05
CA GLY A 140 7.26 4.86 -14.38
C GLY A 140 8.70 5.14 -14.84
N ALA A 141 9.71 5.01 -13.97
CA ALA A 141 11.07 5.51 -14.26
C ALA A 141 11.99 4.53 -15.03
N LEU A 142 11.47 3.52 -15.74
CA LEU A 142 12.27 2.60 -16.59
C LEU A 142 11.62 2.31 -17.96
N ALA A 143 11.05 3.33 -18.58
CA ALA A 143 10.71 3.30 -20.01
C ALA A 143 10.98 4.66 -20.66
N ALA A 144 12.26 5.02 -20.77
CA ALA A 144 12.75 6.07 -21.66
C ALA A 144 14.17 5.72 -22.11
#